data_AF-A0A4Z0A7S5-F1
#
_entry.id   AF-A0A4Z0A7S5-F1
#
_cell.length_a   1.000
_cell.length_b   1.000
_cell.length_c   1.000
_cell.angle_alpha   90.00
_cell.angle_beta   90.00
_cell.angle_gamma   90.00
#
_symmetry.space_group_name_H-M   'P 1'
#
loop_
_entity.id
_entity.type
_entity.pdbx_description
1 polymer ?
#
loop_
_entity_poly.entity_id
_entity_poly.type
_entity_poly.pdbx_seq_one_letter_code
_entity_poly.pdbx_strand_id
1 'polypeptide(L)' 'MSSDEIIPGDIVAVNHGAYGRKEGLVIGSHIDYAGRQIVEVQFEPGNVYQAWYPTVTRVKRTVYTRPKQHTVERHIYW' A
#
# COMPACT_ATOMS: atom_id res chain seq x y z
N MET A 1 -3.76 -17.21 -2.14
CA MET A 1 -3.69 -15.85 -1.58
C MET A 1 -3.95 -14.90 -2.74
N SER A 2 -5.19 -14.44 -2.90
CA SER A 2 -5.61 -13.58 -4.01
C SER A 2 -4.85 -12.26 -3.96
N SER A 3 -4.15 -11.92 -5.04
CA SER A 3 -3.26 -10.75 -5.15
C SER A 3 -3.95 -9.38 -5.06
N ASP A 4 -5.26 -9.34 -4.82
CA ASP A 4 -6.10 -8.13 -4.84
C ASP A 4 -6.32 -7.51 -3.46
N GLU A 5 -5.79 -8.12 -2.40
CA GLU A 5 -5.87 -7.53 -1.06
C GLU A 5 -4.95 -6.30 -0.98
N ILE A 6 -5.55 -5.15 -0.66
CA ILE A 6 -4.84 -3.88 -0.47
C ILE A 6 -4.18 -3.94 0.90
N ILE A 7 -2.85 -3.89 0.92
CA ILE A 7 -2.06 -3.97 2.16
C ILE A 7 -1.41 -2.62 2.49
N PRO A 8 -1.11 -2.36 3.78
CA PRO A 8 -0.29 -1.21 4.16
C PRO A 8 1.04 -1.18 3.39
N GLY A 9 1.42 -0.01 2.89
CA GLY A 9 2.59 0.21 2.05
C GLY A 9 2.32 0.22 0.54
N ASP A 10 1.16 -0.24 0.09
CA ASP A 10 0.75 -0.08 -1.31
C ASP A 10 0.43 1.37 -1.64
N ILE A 11 0.65 1.78 -2.90
CA ILE A 11 0.22 3.07 -3.42
C ILE A 11 -1.10 2.87 -4.15
N VAL A 12 -2.12 3.60 -3.73
CA VAL A 12 -3.47 3.53 -4.28
C VAL A 12 -3.88 4.87 -4.83
N ALA A 13 -4.69 4.85 -5.88
CA ALA A 13 -5.44 6.01 -6.34
C ALA A 13 -6.84 5.93 -5.77
N VAL A 14 -7.30 7.04 -5.21
CA VAL A 14 -8.66 7.21 -4.73
C VAL A 14 -9.29 8.40 -5.42
N ASN A 15 -10.60 8.32 -5.67
CA ASN A 15 -11.34 9.46 -6.17
C ASN A 15 -11.71 10.38 -5.00
N HIS A 16 -10.94 11.46 -4.83
CA HIS A 16 -11.07 12.42 -3.73
C HIS A 16 -12.11 13.52 -4.06
N GLY A 17 -13.34 13.08 -4.37
CA GLY A 17 -14.49 13.96 -4.62
C GLY A 17 -14.17 15.16 -5.52
N ALA A 18 -14.24 16.36 -4.96
CA ALA A 18 -14.02 17.63 -5.67
C ALA A 18 -12.60 17.81 -6.26
N TYR A 19 -11.61 17.09 -5.74
CA TYR A 19 -10.21 17.17 -6.19
C TYR A 19 -9.85 16.10 -7.24
N GLY A 20 -10.81 15.23 -7.59
CA GLY A 20 -10.62 14.17 -8.57
C GLY A 20 -9.71 13.03 -8.07
N ARG A 21 -9.08 12.32 -9.02
CA ARG A 21 -8.23 11.15 -8.72
C ARG A 21 -6.92 11.59 -8.09
N LYS A 22 -6.64 11.13 -6.87
CA LYS A 22 -5.39 11.41 -6.14
C LYS A 22 -4.74 10.12 -5.69
N GLU A 23 -3.42 10.06 -5.80
CA GLU A 23 -2.61 8.95 -5.33
C GLU A 23 -2.14 9.18 -3.89
N GLY A 24 -2.07 8.10 -3.10
CA GLY A 24 -1.57 8.13 -1.75
C GLY A 24 -1.10 6.77 -1.27
N LEU A 25 -0.41 6.78 -0.13
CA LEU A 25 0.15 5.60 0.51
C LEU A 25 -0.91 4.98 1.43
N VAL A 26 -1.13 3.67 1.32
CA VAL A 26 -1.99 2.95 2.27
C VAL A 26 -1.24 2.80 3.59
N ILE A 27 -1.83 3.31 4.67
CA ILE A 27 -1.29 3.17 6.02
C ILE A 27 -2.02 2.07 6.82
N GLY A 28 -3.26 1.77 6.46
CA GLY A 28 -4.09 0.82 7.18
C GLY A 28 -5.40 0.50 6.46
N SER A 29 -6.11 -0.49 6.98
CA SER A 29 -7.48 -0.78 6.59
C SER A 29 -8.23 -1.37 7.77
N HIS A 30 -9.50 -1.01 7.94
CA HIS A 30 -10.36 -1.55 8.97
C HIS A 30 -11.79 -1.77 8.44
N ILE A 31 -12.60 -2.50 9.19
CA ILE A 31 -14.01 -2.74 8.87
C ILE A 31 -14.86 -1.89 9.80
N ASP A 32 -15.80 -1.14 9.25
CA ASP A 32 -16.74 -0.34 10.03
C ASP A 32 -17.84 -1.19 10.67
N TYR A 33 -18.67 -0.58 11.52
CA TYR A 33 -19.78 -1.26 12.20
C TYR A 33 -20.83 -1.84 11.24
N ALA A 34 -20.86 -1.38 9.98
CA ALA A 34 -21.75 -1.85 8.94
C ALA A 34 -21.12 -2.94 8.06
N GLY A 35 -19.92 -3.43 8.40
CA GLY A 35 -19.22 -4.48 7.66
C GLY A 35 -18.52 -3.99 6.39
N ARG A 36 -18.38 -2.68 6.19
CA ARG A 36 -17.72 -2.10 5.02
C ARG A 36 -16.23 -1.92 5.29
N GLN A 37 -15.40 -2.28 4.31
CA GLN A 37 -13.96 -2.07 4.39
C GLN A 37 -13.58 -0.63 4.06
N ILE A 38 -12.88 0.01 4.99
CA ILE A 38 -12.34 1.35 4.86
C ILE A 38 -10.82 1.23 4.77
N VAL A 39 -10.24 1.89 3.77
CA VAL A 39 -8.79 1.99 3.58
C VAL A 39 -8.35 3.38 3.99
N GLU A 40 -7.31 3.44 4.81
CA GLU A 40 -6.69 4.67 5.25
C GLU A 40 -5.51 4.98 4.33
N VAL A 41 -5.59 6.14 3.67
CA VAL A 41 -4.64 6.58 2.66
C VAL A 41 -4.03 7.90 3.09
N GLN A 42 -2.71 7.92 3.24
CA GLN A 42 -1.96 9.14 3.51
C GLN A 42 -1.61 9.84 2.19
N PHE A 43 -2.02 11.10 2.08
CA PHE A 43 -1.62 12.01 1.02
C PHE A 43 -0.52 12.93 1.50
N GLU A 44 0.36 13.33 0.59
CA GLU A 44 1.23 14.47 0.80
C GLU A 44 0.42 15.79 0.69
N PRO A 45 0.59 16.76 1.61
CA PRO A 45 1.57 16.84 2.71
C PRO A 45 1.00 16.46 4.10
N GLY A 46 0.75 15.17 4.35
CA GLY A 46 0.42 14.63 5.68
C GLY A 46 -1.07 14.41 6.01
N ASN A 47 -1.98 14.61 5.06
CA ASN A 47 -3.41 14.39 5.31
C ASN A 47 -3.75 12.90 5.19
N VAL A 48 -4.49 12.35 6.17
CA VAL A 48 -5.03 10.99 6.10
C VAL A 48 -6.47 11.04 5.59
N TYR A 49 -6.75 10.25 4.57
CA TYR A 49 -8.06 10.15 3.95
C TYR A 49 -8.60 8.73 4.08
N GLN A 50 -9.85 8.63 4.51
CA GLN A 50 -10.58 7.37 4.60
C GLN A 50 -11.38 7.15 3.32
N ALA A 51 -11.02 6.12 2.57
CA ALA A 51 -11.69 5.76 1.33
C ALA A 51 -12.41 4.42 1.49
N TRP A 52 -13.60 4.31 0.91
CA TRP A 52 -14.39 3.09 0.97
C TRP A 52 -13.95 2.12 -0.13
N TYR A 53 -13.80 0.85 0.20
CA TYR A 53 -13.70 -0.17 -0.84
C TYR A 53 -15.06 -0.30 -1.55
N PRO A 54 -15.15 -0.41 -2.90
CA PRO A 54 -14.07 -0.64 -3.88
C PRO A 54 -13.62 0.62 -4.65
N THR A 55 -13.92 1.84 -4.19
CA THR A 55 -13.55 3.08 -4.94
C THR A 55 -12.04 3.35 -4.92
N VAL A 56 -11.29 2.53 -4.19
CA VAL A 56 -9.83 2.52 -4.12
C VAL A 56 -9.28 1.61 -5.21
N THR A 57 -8.53 2.18 -6.15
CA THR A 57 -7.83 1.40 -7.18
C THR A 57 -6.35 1.34 -6.85
N ARG A 58 -5.81 0.14 -6.72
CA ARG A 58 -4.37 -0.06 -6.52
C ARG A 58 -3.60 0.39 -7.77
N VAL A 59 -2.64 1.30 -7.59
CA VAL A 59 -1.81 1.82 -8.69
C VAL A 59 -0.47 1.11 -8.74
N LYS A 60 0.18 0.94 -7.57
CA LYS A 60 1.51 0.36 -7.50
C LYS A 60 1.66 -0.48 -6.25
N ARG A 61 2.22 -1.68 -6.42
CA ARG A 61 2.65 -2.53 -5.32
C ARG A 61 4.06 -2.12 -4.91
N THR A 62 4.22 -1.65 -3.67
CA THR A 62 5.55 -1.42 -3.11
C THR A 62 6.01 -2.74 -2.50
N VAL A 63 6.66 -3.58 -3.31
CA VAL A 63 7.32 -4.77 -2.78
C VAL A 63 8.60 -4.31 -2.08
N TYR A 64 8.63 -4.39 -0.75
CA TYR A 64 9.87 -4.32 0.00
C TYR A 64 10.69 -5.58 -0.28
N THR A 65 11.38 -5.63 -1.41
CA THR A 65 12.37 -6.66 -1.67
C THR A 65 13.51 -6.41 -0.70
N ARG A 66 13.53 -7.12 0.44
CA ARG A 66 14.71 -7.15 1.32
C ARG A 66 15.90 -7.59 0.44
N PRO A 67 17.04 -6.87 0.45
CA PRO A 67 18.21 -7.31 -0.29
C PRO A 67 18.60 -8.70 0.24
N LYS A 68 18.61 -9.69 -0.64
CA LYS A 68 19.06 -11.05 -0.31
C LYS A 68 20.53 -10.91 0.10
N GLN A 69 20.86 -11.22 1.35
CA GLN A 69 22.26 -11.26 1.78
C GLN A 69 22.97 -12.34 0.97
N HIS A 70 23.82 -11.93 0.03
CA HIS A 70 24.69 -12.84 -0.70
C HIS A 70 25.93 -13.07 0.16
N THR A 71 26.00 -14.20 0.86
CA THR A 71 27.24 -14.63 1.50
C THR A 71 28.20 -15.08 0.41
N VAL A 72 29.25 -14.29 0.16
CA VAL A 72 30.32 -14.67 -0.77
C VAL A 72 31.27 -15.60 -0.02
N GLU A 73 31.19 -16.90 -0.32
CA GLU A 73 32.16 -17.88 0.19
C GLU A 73 33.51 -17.69 -0.54
N ARG A 74 34.48 -17.08 0.15
CA ARG A 74 35.86 -16.99 -0.32
C ARG A 74 36.63 -18.25 0.09
N HIS A 75 36.94 -19.10 -0.87
CA HIS A 75 37.87 -20.21 -0.67
C HIS A 75 39.30 -19.69 -0.86
N ILE A 76 40.09 -19.68 0.22
CA ILE A 76 41.51 -19.34 0.21
C ILE A 76 42.29 -20.65 0.10
N TYR A 77 43.03 -20.83 -0.99
CA TYR A 77 44.01 -21.90 -1.13
C TYR A 77 45.38 -21.30 -0.85
N TRP A 78 46.06 -21.85 0.15
CA TRP A 78 47.47 -21.65 0.43
C TRP A 78 48.32 -22.61 -0.39
#